data_AF-A0A4U7JHC2-F1
#
_entry.id   AF-A0A4U7JHC2-F1
#
_cell.length_a   1.000
_cell.length_b   1.000
_cell.length_c   1.000
_cell.angle_alpha   90.00
_cell.angle_beta   90.00
_cell.angle_gamma   90.00
#
_symmetry.space_group_name_H-M   'P 1'
#
loop_
_entity.id
_entity.type
_entity.pdbx_description
1 polymer ?
#
loop_
_entity_poly.entity_id
_entity_poly.type
_entity_poly.pdbx_seq_one_letter_code
_entity_poly.pdbx_strand_id
1 'polypeptide(L)'
;MKKISLVSIIALSLTIIFSTGVFATQPQITVVVNDSTLVFPDAQPFVDAKGRTQTPAKYIGEALGATVSWNSRAKKAEFYFGDTELVIYIGKSSYQLNGQTKQMDTTAIIKDGRTYVPAKYIAEAFGAKVKWDGVTKTIYVDRTLASQVEEGKDVEDGTVINNNTEFLEALRLASITLQPTINLKCSNFDDSDYIFEDFNQLDITPYGATKVNARWLEYSNMAELTMDIVYSQVHKIQKSMVNDIASTRLSSEDFLVIEKIEEIVSEIISDDMTDYEKELAIHDYIVSNYKYDYDNYLYDTIPDESYTPYGLLINGTGVCQAYAEVTKLLLNRVGIECDVVTGTSRDENHAWNILKLDDEYYMLDVTWNDPTPDEEGYVSYDYFNMTQEQFLRDHSWDTSKWPVASGTKYNYFVYNDLVVHNYMEFQNLVKKSLSEGKKDIVMYIYGYDKGIYNLDFIFNYCAKNQISYTNTNEKNTVFRILLE
;
A
#
# COMPACT_ATOMS: atom_id res chain seq x y z
N MET A 1 4.88 85.49 4.68
CA MET A 1 5.67 84.73 5.66
C MET A 1 5.28 83.26 5.56
N LYS A 2 6.26 82.38 5.29
CA LYS A 2 6.42 80.99 5.81
C LYS A 2 5.22 80.03 5.65
N LYS A 3 5.27 78.83 5.06
CA LYS A 3 6.34 77.88 4.72
C LYS A 3 5.68 76.69 3.97
N ILE A 4 6.37 76.13 2.94
CA ILE A 4 6.73 74.68 2.76
C ILE A 4 5.56 73.67 2.71
N SER A 5 5.39 72.67 1.84
CA SER A 5 6.13 72.00 0.75
C SER A 5 5.11 71.02 0.09
N LEU A 6 5.02 70.84 -1.22
CA LEU A 6 5.85 69.98 -2.11
C LEU A 6 5.23 68.57 -2.36
N VAL A 7 5.00 68.25 -3.65
CA VAL A 7 5.18 66.92 -4.32
C VAL A 7 4.14 65.83 -3.97
N SER A 8 3.57 64.99 -4.85
CA SER A 8 3.73 64.74 -6.30
C SER A 8 2.92 63.50 -6.72
N ILE A 9 2.58 63.45 -8.01
CA ILE A 9 2.72 62.29 -8.93
C ILE A 9 1.70 61.13 -8.85
N ILE A 10 0.79 61.19 -9.84
CA ILE A 10 0.46 60.17 -10.86
C ILE A 10 0.26 58.73 -10.38
N ALA A 11 -1.02 58.33 -10.40
CA ALA A 11 -1.47 56.96 -10.38
C ALA A 11 -1.08 56.24 -11.68
N LEU A 12 -0.22 55.22 -11.57
CA LEU A 12 -0.01 54.21 -12.60
C LEU A 12 -0.50 52.87 -12.04
N SER A 13 -1.62 52.40 -12.58
CA SER A 13 -2.21 51.10 -12.29
C SER A 13 -1.31 49.98 -12.83
N LEU A 14 -0.65 49.26 -11.93
CA LEU A 14 0.05 48.00 -12.22
C LEU A 14 -0.84 46.83 -11.75
N THR A 15 -1.57 46.22 -12.67
CA THR A 15 -2.19 44.91 -12.48
C THR A 15 -1.14 43.84 -12.74
N ILE A 16 -0.50 43.35 -11.67
CA ILE A 16 0.38 42.18 -11.74
C ILE A 16 -0.54 40.96 -11.76
N ILE A 17 -0.71 40.37 -12.95
CA ILE A 17 -1.28 39.04 -13.12
C ILE A 17 -0.19 38.06 -12.66
N PHE A 18 -0.28 37.58 -11.43
CA PHE A 18 0.44 36.38 -11.02
C PHE A 18 -0.21 35.20 -11.72
N SER A 19 0.35 34.76 -12.85
CA SER A 19 0.10 33.42 -13.34
C SER A 19 0.72 32.46 -12.33
N THR A 20 -0.09 31.86 -11.46
CA THR A 20 0.33 30.66 -10.75
C THR A 20 0.63 29.62 -11.81
N GLY A 21 1.92 29.31 -11.96
CA GLY A 21 2.31 28.13 -12.71
C GLY A 21 1.70 26.93 -11.99
N VAL A 22 0.66 26.35 -12.57
CA VAL A 22 0.24 25.00 -12.20
C VAL A 22 1.38 24.10 -12.62
N PHE A 23 2.27 23.76 -11.69
CA PHE A 23 3.20 22.66 -11.90
C PHE A 23 2.36 21.39 -11.85
N ALA A 24 1.96 20.90 -13.02
CA ALA A 24 1.45 19.54 -13.12
C ALA A 24 2.56 18.60 -12.64
N THR A 25 2.32 17.92 -11.53
CA THR A 25 3.13 16.76 -11.14
C THR A 25 3.06 15.78 -12.31
N GLN A 26 4.22 15.41 -12.86
CA GLN A 26 4.26 14.37 -13.88
C GLN A 26 3.69 13.10 -13.24
N PRO A 27 2.72 12.42 -13.86
CA PRO A 27 2.16 11.20 -13.30
C PRO A 27 3.29 10.21 -13.04
N GLN A 28 3.38 9.71 -11.80
CA GLN A 28 4.42 8.79 -11.40
C GLN A 28 4.19 7.45 -12.10
N ILE A 29 5.26 6.91 -12.68
CA ILE A 29 5.21 5.62 -13.36
C ILE A 29 5.45 4.53 -12.32
N THR A 30 4.49 3.64 -12.16
CA THR A 30 4.60 2.46 -11.29
C THR A 30 5.26 1.32 -12.05
N VAL A 31 6.09 0.53 -11.36
CA VAL A 31 6.67 -0.70 -11.92
C VAL A 31 6.34 -1.85 -10.97
N VAL A 32 5.70 -2.89 -11.47
CA VAL A 32 5.40 -4.12 -10.75
C VAL A 32 6.27 -5.23 -11.35
N VAL A 33 7.04 -5.93 -10.53
CA VAL A 33 7.87 -7.06 -10.94
C VAL A 33 7.41 -8.29 -10.18
N ASN A 34 6.95 -9.34 -10.89
CA ASN A 34 6.42 -10.57 -10.29
C ASN A 34 5.40 -10.29 -9.17
N ASP A 35 4.34 -9.54 -9.49
CA ASP A 35 3.27 -9.12 -8.58
C ASP A 35 3.70 -8.21 -7.40
N SER A 36 4.97 -7.80 -7.32
CA SER A 36 5.48 -6.88 -6.29
C SER A 36 5.77 -5.49 -6.86
N THR A 37 5.21 -4.44 -6.25
CA THR A 37 5.51 -3.06 -6.64
C THR A 37 6.95 -2.70 -6.29
N LEU A 38 7.72 -2.27 -7.29
CA LEU A 38 9.12 -1.93 -7.16
C LEU A 38 9.29 -0.47 -6.73
N VAL A 39 9.97 -0.27 -5.60
CA VAL A 39 10.24 1.06 -5.05
C VAL A 39 11.57 1.61 -5.56
N PHE A 40 11.56 2.87 -5.96
CA PHE A 40 12.75 3.59 -6.42
C PHE A 40 13.10 4.73 -5.45
N PRO A 41 13.93 4.48 -4.42
CA PRO A 41 14.14 5.43 -3.32
C PRO A 41 14.86 6.72 -3.74
N ASP A 42 15.65 6.71 -4.82
CA ASP A 42 16.48 7.86 -5.21
C ASP A 42 16.45 8.21 -6.71
N ALA A 43 15.58 7.58 -7.50
CA ALA A 43 15.47 7.83 -8.93
C ALA A 43 14.14 7.35 -9.52
N GLN A 44 13.30 8.26 -10.00
CA GLN A 44 11.98 7.89 -10.52
C GLN A 44 11.99 7.56 -12.02
N PRO A 45 11.24 6.54 -12.47
CA PRO A 45 11.06 6.29 -13.89
C PRO A 45 10.40 7.48 -14.60
N PHE A 46 10.64 7.62 -15.90
CA PHE A 46 10.03 8.69 -16.71
C PHE A 46 9.83 8.25 -18.17
N VAL A 47 8.98 8.94 -18.91
CA VAL A 47 8.82 8.72 -20.36
C VAL A 47 9.78 9.63 -21.12
N ASP A 48 10.63 9.06 -21.98
CA ASP A 48 11.54 9.85 -22.81
C ASP A 48 10.85 10.49 -24.02
N ALA A 49 11.60 11.31 -24.78
CA ALA A 49 11.08 12.01 -25.96
C ALA A 49 10.61 11.07 -27.10
N LYS A 50 10.93 9.78 -27.04
CA LYS A 50 10.48 8.75 -27.98
C LYS A 50 9.27 7.96 -27.46
N GLY A 51 8.71 8.33 -26.32
CA GLY A 51 7.59 7.63 -25.71
C GLY A 51 7.98 6.30 -25.06
N ARG A 52 9.26 6.11 -24.70
CA ARG A 52 9.72 4.92 -24.00
C ARG A 52 9.88 5.21 -22.52
N THR A 53 9.36 4.29 -21.70
CA THR A 53 9.51 4.36 -20.26
C THR A 53 10.92 3.98 -19.87
N GLN A 54 11.66 4.93 -19.33
CA GLN A 54 13.02 4.80 -18.83
C GLN A 54 12.97 4.53 -17.33
N THR A 55 13.58 3.42 -16.92
CA THR A 55 13.63 2.99 -15.50
C THR A 55 15.07 2.98 -15.01
N PRO A 56 15.34 3.29 -13.73
CA PRO A 56 16.68 3.15 -13.20
C PRO A 56 17.06 1.67 -13.17
N ALA A 57 18.07 1.34 -13.97
CA ALA A 57 18.28 -0.01 -14.49
C ALA A 57 18.65 -1.02 -13.40
N LYS A 58 19.34 -0.55 -12.35
CA LYS A 58 19.77 -1.37 -11.21
C LYS A 58 18.59 -2.09 -10.55
N TYR A 59 17.54 -1.35 -10.19
CA TYR A 59 16.39 -1.91 -9.47
C TYR A 59 15.64 -2.95 -10.30
N ILE A 60 15.47 -2.72 -11.60
CA ILE A 60 14.83 -3.70 -12.49
C ILE A 60 15.66 -4.98 -12.56
N GLY A 61 16.99 -4.85 -12.71
CA GLY A 61 17.89 -6.01 -12.75
C GLY A 61 17.86 -6.82 -11.46
N GLU A 62 18.00 -6.15 -10.31
CA GLU A 62 18.00 -6.79 -9.00
C GLU A 62 16.65 -7.43 -8.66
N ALA A 63 15.52 -6.77 -8.98
CA ALA A 63 14.18 -7.32 -8.81
C ALA A 63 13.92 -8.58 -9.66
N LEU A 64 14.63 -8.71 -10.79
CA LEU A 64 14.61 -9.91 -11.63
C LEU A 64 15.66 -10.97 -11.21
N GLY A 65 16.39 -10.71 -10.11
CA GLY A 65 17.41 -11.60 -9.55
C GLY A 65 18.81 -11.47 -10.16
N ALA A 66 19.05 -10.44 -10.98
CA ALA A 66 20.34 -10.26 -11.65
C ALA A 66 21.35 -9.52 -10.76
N THR A 67 22.62 -9.93 -10.82
CA THR A 67 23.73 -9.12 -10.29
C THR A 67 24.00 -7.97 -11.25
N VAL A 68 24.03 -6.73 -10.74
CA VAL A 68 24.24 -5.53 -11.56
C VAL A 68 25.56 -4.86 -11.20
N SER A 69 26.39 -4.60 -12.22
CA SER A 69 27.65 -3.89 -12.07
C SER A 69 27.75 -2.69 -13.03
N TRP A 70 28.58 -1.72 -12.66
CA TRP A 70 28.81 -0.50 -13.43
C TRP A 70 30.28 -0.33 -13.77
N ASN A 71 30.59 -0.20 -15.05
CA ASN A 71 31.93 0.10 -15.53
C ASN A 71 32.03 1.55 -16.00
N SER A 72 32.59 2.42 -15.15
CA SER A 72 32.70 3.85 -15.41
C SER A 72 33.62 4.20 -16.58
N ARG A 73 34.71 3.44 -16.77
CA ARG A 73 35.68 3.66 -17.86
C ARG A 73 35.05 3.36 -19.23
N ALA A 74 34.33 2.24 -19.33
CA ALA A 74 33.68 1.80 -20.56
C ALA A 74 32.27 2.39 -20.74
N LYS A 75 31.75 3.11 -19.73
CA LYS A 75 30.38 3.66 -19.67
C LYS A 75 29.32 2.62 -20.01
N LYS A 76 29.34 1.48 -19.30
CA LYS A 76 28.40 0.38 -19.50
C LYS A 76 27.88 -0.18 -18.18
N ALA A 77 26.60 -0.54 -18.17
CA ALA A 77 25.98 -1.35 -17.13
C ALA A 77 25.97 -2.80 -17.58
N GLU A 78 26.33 -3.70 -16.67
CA GLU A 78 26.44 -5.13 -16.92
C GLU A 78 25.52 -5.86 -15.95
N PHE A 79 24.73 -6.79 -16.46
CA PHE A 79 23.75 -7.53 -15.71
C PHE A 79 23.99 -9.02 -15.94
N TYR A 80 24.02 -9.78 -14.86
CA TYR A 80 24.32 -11.20 -14.87
C TYR A 80 23.20 -11.97 -14.18
N PHE A 81 22.59 -12.91 -14.91
CA PHE A 81 21.57 -13.80 -14.40
C PHE A 81 21.79 -15.22 -14.94
N GLY A 82 22.21 -16.16 -14.08
CA GLY A 82 22.66 -17.49 -14.54
C GLY A 82 23.74 -17.36 -15.61
N ASP A 83 23.56 -18.05 -16.75
CA ASP A 83 24.45 -17.96 -17.92
C ASP A 83 24.17 -16.75 -18.83
N THR A 84 23.22 -15.89 -18.47
CA THR A 84 22.83 -14.73 -19.30
C THR A 84 23.61 -13.49 -18.90
N GLU A 85 24.33 -12.92 -19.86
CA GLU A 85 25.01 -11.64 -19.76
C GLU A 85 24.30 -10.59 -20.63
N LEU A 86 23.85 -9.50 -20.00
CA LEU A 86 23.33 -8.31 -20.68
C LEU A 86 24.27 -7.12 -20.44
N VAL A 87 24.76 -6.51 -21.52
CA VAL A 87 25.65 -5.35 -21.47
C VAL A 87 25.01 -4.16 -22.19
N ILE A 88 24.76 -3.08 -21.45
CA ILE A 88 24.12 -1.87 -21.97
C ILE A 88 25.10 -0.70 -21.92
N TYR A 89 25.31 -0.06 -23.07
CA TYR A 89 26.23 1.08 -23.19
C TYR A 89 25.47 2.41 -23.11
N ILE A 90 25.96 3.34 -22.30
CA ILE A 90 25.38 4.68 -22.19
C ILE A 90 25.57 5.46 -23.49
N GLY A 91 24.49 6.12 -23.93
CA GLY A 91 24.46 6.95 -25.14
C GLY A 91 24.37 6.14 -26.43
N LYS A 92 24.21 4.81 -26.37
CA LYS A 92 24.05 3.95 -27.55
C LYS A 92 22.69 3.26 -27.51
N SER A 93 22.12 3.03 -28.69
CA SER A 93 20.97 2.13 -28.87
C SER A 93 21.42 0.66 -28.94
N SER A 94 22.67 0.39 -29.28
CA SER A 94 23.22 -0.96 -29.32
C SER A 94 23.52 -1.48 -27.92
N TYR A 95 23.14 -2.73 -27.65
CA TYR A 95 23.48 -3.48 -26.44
C TYR A 95 23.98 -4.87 -26.82
N GLN A 96 24.58 -5.60 -25.87
CA GLN A 96 24.97 -7.00 -26.07
C GLN A 96 24.16 -7.91 -25.17
N LEU A 97 23.70 -9.03 -25.72
CA LEU A 97 23.10 -10.14 -24.98
C LEU A 97 23.89 -11.40 -25.33
N ASN A 98 24.57 -12.01 -24.35
CA ASN A 98 25.45 -13.16 -24.53
C ASN A 98 26.48 -12.95 -25.65
N GLY A 99 27.13 -11.78 -25.65
CA GLY A 99 28.09 -11.34 -26.67
C GLY A 99 27.49 -10.95 -28.03
N GLN A 100 26.21 -11.23 -28.30
CA GLN A 100 25.55 -10.83 -29.54
C GLN A 100 25.06 -9.39 -29.47
N THR A 101 25.40 -8.59 -30.49
CA THR A 101 24.95 -7.19 -30.56
C THR A 101 23.49 -7.11 -31.02
N LYS A 102 22.65 -6.44 -30.22
CA LYS A 102 21.23 -6.15 -30.48
C LYS A 102 20.96 -4.64 -30.43
N GLN A 103 19.74 -4.22 -30.77
CA GLN A 103 19.35 -2.81 -30.84
C GLN A 103 18.12 -2.51 -30.01
N MET A 104 18.18 -1.41 -29.25
CA MET A 104 17.05 -0.73 -28.65
C MET A 104 16.50 0.34 -29.60
N ASP A 105 15.24 0.73 -29.43
CA ASP A 105 14.63 1.85 -30.17
C ASP A 105 14.87 3.21 -29.52
N THR A 106 15.44 3.22 -28.32
CA THR A 106 15.94 4.39 -27.61
C THR A 106 17.37 4.15 -27.10
N THR A 107 17.93 5.10 -26.37
CA THR A 107 19.29 5.02 -25.82
C THR A 107 19.26 4.96 -24.31
N ALA A 108 20.17 4.20 -23.71
CA ALA A 108 20.42 4.29 -22.28
C ALA A 108 21.08 5.64 -21.93
N ILE A 109 20.70 6.26 -20.82
CA ILE A 109 21.23 7.55 -20.39
C ILE A 109 21.71 7.50 -18.94
N ILE A 110 22.51 8.49 -18.56
CA ILE A 110 22.75 8.80 -17.15
C ILE A 110 21.98 10.07 -16.83
N LYS A 111 21.17 10.01 -15.78
CA LYS A 111 20.42 11.16 -15.23
C LYS A 111 20.53 11.08 -13.71
N ASP A 112 20.89 12.20 -13.07
CA ASP A 112 21.02 12.31 -11.61
C ASP A 112 21.89 11.20 -10.97
N GLY A 113 22.98 10.82 -11.65
CA GLY A 113 23.92 9.79 -11.19
C GLY A 113 23.42 8.34 -11.36
N ARG A 114 22.23 8.12 -11.92
CA ARG A 114 21.67 6.79 -12.19
C ARG A 114 21.64 6.47 -13.68
N THR A 115 21.86 5.20 -13.98
CA THR A 115 21.71 4.66 -15.34
C THR A 115 20.25 4.34 -15.60
N TYR A 116 19.68 4.92 -16.65
CA TYR A 116 18.32 4.70 -17.09
C TYR A 116 18.30 3.90 -18.39
N VAL A 117 17.45 2.88 -18.41
CA VAL A 117 17.24 1.96 -19.52
C VAL A 117 15.75 1.63 -19.56
N PRO A 118 15.15 1.39 -20.74
CA PRO A 118 13.78 0.91 -20.77
C PRO A 118 13.65 -0.48 -20.15
N ALA A 119 12.75 -0.63 -19.18
CA ALA A 119 12.54 -1.86 -18.42
C ALA A 119 12.42 -3.11 -19.31
N LYS A 120 11.74 -2.96 -20.45
CA LYS A 120 11.58 -3.99 -21.48
C LYS A 120 12.87 -4.71 -21.84
N TYR A 121 13.97 -3.98 -22.08
CA TYR A 121 15.20 -4.61 -22.56
C TYR A 121 15.95 -5.38 -21.48
N ILE A 122 15.77 -5.01 -20.22
CA ILE A 122 16.30 -5.75 -19.07
C ILE A 122 15.42 -6.97 -18.82
N ALA A 123 14.10 -6.77 -18.77
CA ALA A 123 13.11 -7.82 -18.57
C ALA A 123 13.20 -8.93 -19.62
N GLU A 124 13.15 -8.59 -20.91
CA GLU A 124 13.18 -9.57 -22.00
C GLU A 124 14.53 -10.30 -22.09
N ALA A 125 15.63 -9.65 -21.69
CA ALA A 125 16.93 -10.32 -21.61
C ALA A 125 16.93 -11.46 -20.58
N PHE A 126 16.14 -11.32 -19.51
CA PHE A 126 16.00 -12.32 -18.44
C PHE A 126 14.72 -13.16 -18.55
N GLY A 127 14.10 -13.17 -19.73
CA GLY A 127 12.96 -14.01 -20.04
C GLY A 127 11.64 -13.54 -19.43
N ALA A 128 11.56 -12.29 -18.95
CA ALA A 128 10.32 -11.69 -18.46
C ALA A 128 9.54 -10.99 -19.59
N LYS A 129 8.22 -10.99 -19.48
CA LYS A 129 7.30 -10.22 -20.32
C LYS A 129 7.07 -8.85 -19.72
N VAL A 130 6.82 -7.86 -20.57
CA VAL A 130 6.50 -6.51 -20.14
C VAL A 130 5.16 -6.08 -20.72
N LYS A 131 4.23 -5.69 -19.85
CA LYS A 131 2.95 -5.07 -20.21
C LYS A 131 2.94 -3.64 -19.69
N TRP A 132 2.47 -2.71 -20.52
CA TRP A 132 2.23 -1.33 -20.12
C TRP A 132 0.72 -1.11 -19.98
N ASP A 133 0.31 -0.61 -18.82
CA ASP A 133 -1.03 -0.10 -18.62
C ASP A 133 -1.02 1.44 -18.77
N GLY A 134 -1.63 1.90 -19.85
CA GLY A 134 -1.69 3.32 -20.17
C GLY A 134 -2.64 4.12 -19.29
N VAL A 135 -3.59 3.46 -18.60
CA VAL A 135 -4.55 4.07 -17.68
C VAL A 135 -3.85 4.32 -16.35
N THR A 136 -3.32 3.25 -15.74
CA THR A 136 -2.68 3.31 -14.41
C THR A 136 -1.23 3.75 -14.44
N LYS A 137 -0.64 3.92 -15.63
CA LYS A 137 0.80 4.24 -15.84
C LYS A 137 1.73 3.19 -15.22
N THR A 138 1.29 1.94 -15.21
CA THR A 138 2.02 0.82 -14.61
C THR A 138 2.74 -0.01 -15.67
N ILE A 139 4.02 -0.30 -15.42
CA ILE A 139 4.78 -1.35 -16.12
C ILE A 139 4.66 -2.63 -15.30
N TYR A 140 4.00 -3.65 -15.85
CA TYR A 140 4.05 -5.01 -15.31
C TYR A 140 5.20 -5.76 -15.97
N VAL A 141 6.10 -6.30 -15.16
CA VAL A 141 7.23 -7.13 -15.56
C VAL A 141 7.05 -8.49 -14.92
N ASP A 142 6.55 -9.42 -15.73
CA ASP A 142 6.24 -10.76 -15.24
C ASP A 142 7.23 -11.73 -15.83
N ARG A 143 8.06 -12.31 -14.98
CA ARG A 143 8.90 -13.44 -15.35
C ARG A 143 8.07 -14.70 -15.36
N THR A 144 7.02 -14.73 -16.17
CA THR A 144 6.42 -16.01 -16.56
C THR A 144 7.50 -16.77 -17.31
N LEU A 145 8.01 -17.85 -16.71
CA LEU A 145 8.71 -18.90 -17.45
C LEU A 145 7.68 -19.55 -18.39
N ALA A 146 7.33 -18.84 -19.46
CA ALA A 146 6.49 -19.33 -20.53
C ALA A 146 7.29 -20.32 -21.36
N SER A 147 7.50 -21.52 -20.82
CA SER A 147 7.72 -22.72 -21.64
C SER A 147 7.38 -24.06 -21.00
N GLN A 148 6.85 -24.15 -19.76
CA GLN A 148 6.43 -25.47 -19.21
C GLN A 148 5.19 -25.48 -18.29
N VAL A 149 4.68 -24.36 -17.75
CA VAL A 149 3.55 -24.42 -16.79
C VAL A 149 2.37 -23.56 -17.23
N GLU A 150 1.19 -24.17 -17.33
CA GLU A 150 -0.07 -23.47 -17.61
C GLU A 150 -0.55 -22.76 -16.34
N GLU A 151 -0.91 -21.48 -16.48
CA GLU A 151 -1.50 -20.69 -15.41
C GLU A 151 -2.78 -21.35 -14.91
N GLY A 152 -2.93 -21.49 -13.58
CA GLY A 152 -4.04 -22.23 -12.99
C GLY A 152 -3.87 -23.75 -13.00
N LYS A 153 -2.63 -24.25 -12.97
CA LYS A 153 -2.32 -25.65 -12.63
C LYS A 153 -1.36 -25.72 -11.45
N ASP A 154 -1.45 -26.83 -10.73
CA ASP A 154 -0.49 -27.17 -9.68
C ASP A 154 0.92 -27.35 -10.21
N VAL A 155 1.87 -27.17 -9.31
CA VAL A 155 3.24 -27.63 -9.51
C VAL A 155 3.20 -29.16 -9.54
N GLU A 156 3.61 -29.73 -10.68
CA GLU A 156 3.64 -31.18 -10.86
C GLU A 156 4.63 -31.84 -9.89
N ASP A 157 4.25 -33.00 -9.39
CA ASP A 157 5.06 -33.76 -8.44
C ASP A 157 6.42 -34.14 -9.04
N GLY A 158 7.50 -33.78 -8.35
CA GLY A 158 8.86 -34.04 -8.82
C GLY A 158 9.32 -33.13 -9.95
N THR A 159 8.72 -31.94 -10.10
CA THR A 159 9.15 -30.89 -11.03
C THR A 159 10.66 -30.66 -10.88
N VAL A 160 11.40 -30.79 -11.98
CA VAL A 160 12.86 -30.61 -11.97
C VAL A 160 13.17 -29.12 -12.05
N ILE A 161 13.92 -28.62 -11.07
CA ILE A 161 14.44 -27.26 -11.04
C ILE A 161 15.97 -27.27 -11.14
N ASN A 162 16.52 -26.26 -11.82
CA ASN A 162 17.95 -26.16 -12.13
C ASN A 162 18.58 -24.86 -11.63
N ASN A 163 17.79 -23.91 -11.13
CA ASN A 163 18.25 -22.61 -10.65
C ASN A 163 17.20 -21.91 -9.77
N ASN A 164 17.58 -20.83 -9.10
CA ASN A 164 16.70 -20.02 -8.24
C ASN A 164 15.46 -19.46 -8.96
N THR A 165 15.50 -19.22 -10.27
CA THR A 165 14.28 -18.78 -10.98
C THR A 165 13.21 -19.84 -10.95
N GLU A 166 13.58 -21.06 -11.32
CA GLU A 166 12.64 -22.17 -11.46
C GLU A 166 12.05 -22.53 -10.09
N PHE A 167 12.86 -22.39 -9.05
CA PHE A 167 12.41 -22.47 -7.66
C PHE A 167 11.36 -21.39 -7.32
N LEU A 168 11.67 -20.10 -7.55
CA LEU A 168 10.75 -19.00 -7.24
C LEU A 168 9.47 -19.08 -8.08
N GLU A 169 9.54 -19.57 -9.32
CA GLU A 169 8.35 -19.80 -10.15
C GLU A 169 7.49 -20.94 -9.60
N ALA A 170 8.10 -22.04 -9.13
CA ALA A 170 7.35 -23.11 -8.46
C ALA A 170 6.64 -22.59 -7.21
N LEU A 171 7.29 -21.72 -6.41
CA LEU A 171 6.66 -21.06 -5.28
C LEU A 171 5.51 -20.13 -5.69
N ARG A 172 5.70 -19.34 -6.75
CA ARG A 172 4.67 -18.46 -7.29
C ARG A 172 3.44 -19.25 -7.73
N LEU A 173 3.63 -20.36 -8.43
CA LEU A 173 2.55 -21.23 -8.90
C LEU A 173 1.82 -21.89 -7.74
N ALA A 174 2.57 -22.45 -6.77
CA ALA A 174 2.00 -23.00 -5.55
C ALA A 174 1.17 -21.96 -4.80
N SER A 175 1.65 -20.73 -4.72
CA SER A 175 0.96 -19.60 -4.09
C SER A 175 -0.35 -19.23 -4.81
N ILE A 176 -0.36 -19.23 -6.15
CA ILE A 176 -1.56 -18.94 -6.95
C ILE A 176 -2.62 -20.02 -6.78
N THR A 177 -2.22 -21.29 -6.77
CA THR A 177 -3.16 -22.40 -6.63
C THR A 177 -3.44 -22.77 -5.18
N LEU A 178 -2.79 -22.12 -4.21
CA LEU A 178 -2.81 -22.48 -2.78
C LEU A 178 -2.35 -23.92 -2.51
N GLN A 179 -1.40 -24.43 -3.29
CA GLN A 179 -0.89 -25.78 -3.13
C GLN A 179 -0.14 -25.88 -1.78
N PRO A 180 -0.60 -26.77 -0.86
CA PRO A 180 -0.06 -26.83 0.50
C PRO A 180 1.28 -27.56 0.56
N THR A 181 1.58 -28.40 -0.43
CA THR A 181 2.85 -29.13 -0.51
C THR A 181 3.32 -29.19 -1.96
N ILE A 182 4.58 -28.84 -2.19
CA ILE A 182 5.26 -29.04 -3.49
C ILE A 182 6.49 -29.93 -3.32
N ASN A 183 6.73 -30.79 -4.31
CA ASN A 183 7.90 -31.65 -4.39
C ASN A 183 8.71 -31.29 -5.63
N LEU A 184 9.96 -30.87 -5.43
CA LEU A 184 10.86 -30.42 -6.47
C LEU A 184 12.10 -31.33 -6.52
N LYS A 185 12.66 -31.51 -7.71
CA LYS A 185 13.92 -32.22 -7.94
C LYS A 185 15.00 -31.24 -8.34
N CYS A 186 16.02 -31.09 -7.52
CA CYS A 186 17.15 -30.20 -7.80
C CYS A 186 18.24 -30.98 -8.52
N SER A 187 18.44 -30.66 -9.80
CA SER A 187 19.58 -31.19 -10.57
C SER A 187 20.85 -30.43 -10.20
N ASN A 188 21.99 -31.13 -10.13
CA ASN A 188 23.30 -30.54 -9.75
C ASN A 188 23.24 -29.75 -8.44
N PHE A 189 22.54 -30.30 -7.44
CA PHE A 189 22.31 -29.64 -6.16
C PHE A 189 23.63 -29.26 -5.47
N ASP A 190 23.84 -27.97 -5.29
CA ASP A 190 24.84 -27.36 -4.43
C ASP A 190 24.08 -26.45 -3.47
N ASP A 191 24.15 -26.73 -2.16
CA ASP A 191 23.48 -25.93 -1.12
C ASP A 191 23.85 -24.44 -1.18
N SER A 192 25.02 -24.09 -1.76
CA SER A 192 25.48 -22.71 -1.90
C SER A 192 24.92 -21.97 -3.13
N ASP A 193 24.38 -22.69 -4.13
CA ASP A 193 23.81 -22.09 -5.34
C ASP A 193 22.38 -21.56 -5.14
N TYR A 194 21.77 -21.92 -4.02
CA TYR A 194 20.43 -21.52 -3.67
C TYR A 194 20.43 -20.65 -2.40
N ILE A 195 19.42 -19.80 -2.25
CA ILE A 195 19.27 -18.86 -1.13
C ILE A 195 18.83 -19.62 0.15
N PHE A 196 19.49 -20.73 0.49
CA PHE A 196 19.01 -21.76 1.41
C PHE A 196 19.82 -21.91 2.71
N GLU A 197 20.89 -21.12 2.95
CA GLU A 197 21.54 -21.16 4.27
C GLU A 197 20.56 -20.85 5.40
N ASP A 198 19.42 -20.21 5.11
CA ASP A 198 18.34 -20.07 6.06
C ASP A 198 16.99 -19.96 5.32
N PHE A 199 16.22 -21.05 5.20
CA PHE A 199 14.82 -20.97 4.74
C PHE A 199 13.99 -19.97 5.58
N ASN A 200 14.43 -19.67 6.81
CA ASN A 200 13.84 -18.63 7.65
C ASN A 200 14.14 -17.19 7.16
N GLN A 201 15.07 -17.00 6.23
CA GLN A 201 15.42 -15.71 5.63
C GLN A 201 14.80 -15.49 4.24
N LEU A 202 14.20 -16.51 3.63
CA LEU A 202 13.44 -16.32 2.40
C LEU A 202 12.22 -15.46 2.72
N ASP A 203 12.13 -14.28 2.11
CA ASP A 203 10.94 -13.45 2.22
C ASP A 203 9.80 -14.12 1.43
N ILE A 204 8.98 -14.87 2.15
CA ILE A 204 7.82 -15.59 1.62
C ILE A 204 6.55 -14.73 1.60
N THR A 205 6.61 -13.51 2.15
CA THR A 205 5.45 -12.62 2.22
C THR A 205 4.88 -12.23 0.84
N PRO A 206 5.67 -12.06 -0.24
CA PRO A 206 5.12 -11.81 -1.58
C PRO A 206 4.27 -12.97 -2.11
N TYR A 207 4.48 -14.18 -1.58
CA TYR A 207 3.73 -15.38 -1.94
C TYR A 207 2.54 -15.65 -0.99
N GLY A 208 2.26 -14.73 -0.07
CA GLY A 208 1.18 -14.84 0.91
C GLY A 208 1.33 -16.01 1.89
N ALA A 209 2.52 -16.61 1.96
CA ALA A 209 2.82 -17.66 2.91
C ALA A 209 3.25 -17.06 4.25
N THR A 210 2.73 -17.61 5.34
CA THR A 210 3.08 -17.25 6.72
C THR A 210 4.13 -18.20 7.30
N LYS A 211 4.23 -19.41 6.75
CA LYS A 211 5.20 -20.41 7.17
C LYS A 211 5.50 -21.37 6.03
N VAL A 212 6.77 -21.74 5.93
CA VAL A 212 7.25 -22.77 5.00
C VAL A 212 8.14 -23.73 5.78
N ASN A 213 7.88 -25.03 5.66
CA ASN A 213 8.78 -26.08 6.17
C ASN A 213 9.35 -26.85 4.99
N ALA A 214 10.66 -26.79 4.81
CA ALA A 214 11.38 -27.50 3.75
C ALA A 214 12.12 -28.71 4.29
N ARG A 215 12.15 -29.81 3.52
CA ARG A 215 12.93 -31.02 3.83
C ARG A 215 13.64 -31.56 2.59
N TRP A 216 14.86 -32.04 2.77
CA TRP A 216 15.70 -32.61 1.70
C TRP A 216 15.83 -34.12 1.82
N LEU A 217 15.86 -34.79 0.67
CA LEU A 217 16.37 -36.14 0.51
C LEU A 217 17.50 -36.11 -0.51
N GLU A 218 18.73 -36.26 -0.02
CA GLU A 218 19.93 -36.22 -0.85
C GLU A 218 20.23 -37.58 -1.50
N TYR A 219 20.49 -37.54 -2.80
CA TYR A 219 21.09 -38.62 -3.57
C TYR A 219 22.34 -38.09 -4.26
N SER A 220 23.30 -38.97 -4.55
CA SER A 220 24.65 -38.60 -5.00
C SER A 220 24.75 -37.63 -6.20
N ASN A 221 23.68 -37.44 -6.99
CA ASN A 221 23.61 -36.48 -8.11
C ASN A 221 22.26 -35.70 -8.20
N MET A 222 21.34 -35.84 -7.24
CA MET A 222 20.04 -35.14 -7.22
C MET A 222 19.56 -35.00 -5.78
N ALA A 223 18.95 -33.87 -5.46
CA ALA A 223 18.23 -33.70 -4.20
C ALA A 223 16.73 -33.57 -4.46
N GLU A 224 15.91 -34.23 -3.65
CA GLU A 224 14.46 -33.99 -3.63
C GLU A 224 14.13 -33.01 -2.51
N LEU A 225 13.44 -31.93 -2.85
CA LEU A 225 12.95 -30.90 -1.93
C LEU A 225 11.45 -31.07 -1.77
N THR A 226 10.97 -31.30 -0.55
CA THR A 226 9.55 -31.11 -0.25
C THR A 226 9.37 -29.84 0.58
N MET A 227 8.41 -29.01 0.18
CA MET A 227 8.01 -27.83 0.93
C MET A 227 6.56 -27.92 1.34
N ASP A 228 6.30 -27.81 2.64
CA ASP A 228 4.96 -27.63 3.20
C ASP A 228 4.73 -26.12 3.45
N ILE A 229 3.68 -25.57 2.84
CA ILE A 229 3.41 -24.13 2.78
C ILE A 229 2.10 -23.84 3.51
N VAL A 230 2.14 -22.90 4.45
CA VAL A 230 0.96 -22.36 5.13
C VAL A 230 0.71 -20.96 4.61
N TYR A 231 -0.47 -20.74 4.03
CA TYR A 231 -0.90 -19.44 3.50
C TYR A 231 -1.73 -18.66 4.52
N SER A 232 -1.63 -17.34 4.50
CA SER A 232 -2.50 -16.47 5.30
C SER A 232 -3.95 -16.60 4.85
N GLN A 233 -4.91 -16.35 5.75
CA GLN A 233 -6.33 -16.39 5.41
C GLN A 233 -6.68 -15.37 4.32
N VAL A 234 -6.13 -14.15 4.41
CA VAL A 234 -6.29 -13.10 3.38
C VAL A 234 -5.84 -13.59 2.01
N HIS A 235 -4.64 -14.19 1.91
CA HIS A 235 -4.12 -14.66 0.63
C HIS A 235 -4.98 -15.79 0.06
N LYS A 236 -5.40 -16.75 0.89
CA LYS A 236 -6.30 -17.83 0.48
C LYS A 236 -7.59 -17.27 -0.12
N ILE A 237 -8.22 -16.32 0.58
CA ILE A 237 -9.47 -15.68 0.13
C ILE A 237 -9.24 -14.96 -1.20
N GLN A 238 -8.23 -14.08 -1.29
CA GLN A 238 -7.94 -13.32 -2.51
C GLN A 238 -7.68 -14.20 -3.73
N LYS A 239 -6.90 -15.28 -3.58
CA LYS A 239 -6.62 -16.21 -4.68
C LYS A 239 -7.83 -17.04 -5.07
N SER A 240 -8.64 -17.47 -4.10
CA SER A 240 -9.85 -18.25 -4.38
C SER A 240 -10.91 -17.49 -5.18
N MET A 241 -10.99 -16.16 -5.03
CA MET A 241 -11.95 -15.32 -5.76
C MET A 241 -11.64 -15.20 -7.26
N VAL A 242 -10.41 -15.54 -7.68
CA VAL A 242 -9.95 -15.40 -9.08
C VAL A 242 -9.48 -16.72 -9.69
N ASN A 243 -9.39 -17.80 -8.90
CA ASN A 243 -8.86 -19.09 -9.33
C ASN A 243 -9.69 -20.25 -8.76
N ASP A 244 -10.37 -20.98 -9.65
CA ASP A 244 -11.23 -22.11 -9.31
C ASP A 244 -10.48 -23.29 -8.65
N ILE A 245 -9.19 -23.48 -8.90
CA ILE A 245 -8.41 -24.52 -8.22
C ILE A 245 -8.15 -24.10 -6.78
N ALA A 246 -7.76 -22.84 -6.57
CA ALA A 246 -7.53 -22.29 -5.25
C ALA A 246 -8.78 -22.40 -4.36
N SER A 247 -9.97 -22.17 -4.92
CA SER A 247 -11.22 -22.29 -4.16
C SER A 247 -11.49 -23.70 -3.62
N THR A 248 -10.93 -24.76 -4.24
CA THR A 248 -11.07 -26.14 -3.72
C THR A 248 -10.23 -26.43 -2.47
N ARG A 249 -9.35 -25.49 -2.06
CA ARG A 249 -8.40 -25.64 -0.95
C ARG A 249 -8.71 -24.77 0.26
N LEU A 250 -9.88 -24.15 0.25
CA LEU A 250 -10.37 -23.35 1.35
C LEU A 250 -10.86 -24.22 2.51
N SER A 251 -10.65 -23.75 3.73
CA SER A 251 -11.30 -24.31 4.91
C SER A 251 -12.75 -23.84 5.02
N SER A 252 -13.54 -24.47 5.89
CA SER A 252 -14.90 -23.99 6.20
C SER A 252 -14.91 -22.56 6.76
N GLU A 253 -13.90 -22.20 7.55
CA GLU A 253 -13.75 -20.84 8.09
C GLU A 253 -13.49 -19.82 6.96
N ASP A 254 -12.65 -20.17 5.98
CA ASP A 254 -12.39 -19.30 4.84
C ASP A 254 -13.67 -19.04 4.03
N PHE A 255 -14.52 -20.07 3.85
CA PHE A 255 -15.83 -19.91 3.20
C PHE A 255 -16.78 -19.01 3.99
N LEU A 256 -16.84 -19.15 5.31
CA LEU A 256 -17.68 -18.28 6.16
C LEU A 256 -17.26 -16.81 6.05
N VAL A 257 -15.94 -16.56 6.02
CA VAL A 257 -15.40 -15.21 5.82
C VAL A 257 -15.80 -14.65 4.44
N ILE A 258 -15.67 -15.44 3.38
CA ILE A 258 -16.08 -15.02 2.02
C ILE A 258 -17.58 -14.71 1.98
N GLU A 259 -18.43 -15.58 2.51
CA GLU A 259 -19.88 -15.36 2.57
C GLU A 259 -20.21 -14.07 3.32
N LYS A 260 -19.53 -13.82 4.45
CA LYS A 260 -19.75 -12.59 5.22
C LYS A 260 -19.26 -11.34 4.48
N ILE A 261 -18.14 -11.40 3.76
CA ILE A 261 -17.67 -10.30 2.90
C ILE A 261 -18.72 -9.96 1.84
N GLU A 262 -19.25 -10.96 1.13
CA GLU A 262 -20.26 -10.74 0.09
C GLU A 262 -21.58 -10.20 0.68
N GLU A 263 -21.99 -10.70 1.85
CA GLU A 263 -23.14 -10.18 2.59
C GLU A 263 -22.97 -8.67 2.88
N ILE A 264 -21.85 -8.29 3.51
CA ILE A 264 -21.56 -6.90 3.86
C ILE A 264 -21.55 -6.02 2.62
N VAL A 265 -20.80 -6.41 1.57
CA VAL A 265 -20.71 -5.64 0.32
C VAL A 265 -22.10 -5.47 -0.30
N SER A 266 -22.93 -6.51 -0.31
CA SER A 266 -24.29 -6.42 -0.85
C SER A 266 -25.23 -5.53 -0.02
N GLU A 267 -24.96 -5.39 1.28
CA GLU A 267 -25.75 -4.58 2.20
C GLU A 267 -25.42 -3.09 2.06
N ILE A 268 -24.13 -2.75 1.99
CA ILE A 268 -23.66 -1.36 2.15
C ILE A 268 -23.19 -0.69 0.85
N ILE A 269 -22.96 -1.45 -0.23
CA ILE A 269 -22.38 -0.91 -1.47
C ILE A 269 -23.41 -0.89 -2.60
N SER A 270 -23.48 0.24 -3.30
CA SER A 270 -24.23 0.38 -4.56
C SER A 270 -23.33 0.84 -5.71
N ASP A 271 -23.74 0.51 -6.93
CA ASP A 271 -22.96 0.77 -8.16
C ASP A 271 -22.74 2.26 -8.46
N ASP A 272 -23.56 3.15 -7.91
CA ASP A 272 -23.50 4.60 -8.08
C ASP A 272 -22.59 5.30 -7.07
N MET A 273 -22.08 4.59 -6.06
CA MET A 273 -21.12 5.13 -5.10
C MET A 273 -19.77 5.40 -5.76
N THR A 274 -19.19 6.55 -5.42
CA THR A 274 -17.78 6.86 -5.63
C THR A 274 -16.90 5.97 -4.75
N ASP A 275 -15.61 5.85 -5.09
CA ASP A 275 -14.67 5.04 -4.30
C ASP A 275 -14.53 5.57 -2.86
N TYR A 276 -14.58 6.88 -2.66
CA TYR A 276 -14.63 7.49 -1.32
C TYR A 276 -15.88 7.09 -0.53
N GLU A 277 -17.06 7.10 -1.17
CA GLU A 277 -18.30 6.70 -0.50
C GLU A 277 -18.30 5.22 -0.12
N LYS A 278 -17.73 4.36 -0.97
CA LYS A 278 -17.56 2.93 -0.67
C LYS A 278 -16.61 2.71 0.49
N GLU A 279 -15.47 3.40 0.50
CA GLU A 279 -14.50 3.34 1.58
C GLU A 279 -15.13 3.77 2.91
N LEU A 280 -15.81 4.92 2.92
CA LEU A 280 -16.49 5.44 4.10
C LEU A 280 -17.56 4.46 4.61
N ALA A 281 -18.37 3.89 3.72
CA ALA A 281 -19.38 2.90 4.09
C ALA A 281 -18.76 1.65 4.73
N ILE A 282 -17.67 1.13 4.15
CA ILE A 282 -16.94 -0.04 4.68
C ILE A 282 -16.34 0.28 6.06
N HIS A 283 -15.66 1.42 6.19
CA HIS A 283 -15.11 1.89 7.45
C HIS A 283 -16.17 1.97 8.54
N ASP A 284 -17.27 2.68 8.28
CA ASP A 284 -18.33 2.91 9.25
C ASP A 284 -19.01 1.60 9.65
N TYR A 285 -19.18 0.67 8.70
CA TYR A 285 -19.69 -0.66 8.98
C TYR A 285 -18.77 -1.41 9.95
N ILE A 286 -17.45 -1.43 9.70
CA ILE A 286 -16.50 -2.15 10.56
C ILE A 286 -16.53 -1.58 11.97
N VAL A 287 -16.38 -0.26 12.11
CA VAL A 287 -16.35 0.43 13.40
C VAL A 287 -17.66 0.27 14.17
N SER A 288 -18.81 0.20 13.49
CA SER A 288 -20.11 0.12 14.16
C SER A 288 -20.53 -1.30 14.55
N ASN A 289 -19.96 -2.34 13.94
CA ASN A 289 -20.43 -3.72 14.09
C ASN A 289 -19.45 -4.64 14.83
N TYR A 290 -18.18 -4.24 14.95
CA TYR A 290 -17.14 -5.06 15.57
C TYR A 290 -16.50 -4.35 16.75
N LYS A 291 -15.77 -5.12 17.56
CA LYS A 291 -15.14 -4.60 18.79
C LYS A 291 -13.72 -5.09 18.92
N TYR A 292 -12.85 -4.21 19.41
CA TYR A 292 -11.50 -4.62 19.76
C TYR A 292 -11.53 -5.64 20.89
N ASP A 293 -10.71 -6.69 20.81
CA ASP A 293 -10.60 -7.73 21.84
C ASP A 293 -9.80 -7.23 23.07
N TYR A 294 -10.29 -6.14 23.66
CA TYR A 294 -9.56 -5.31 24.62
C TYR A 294 -9.34 -6.01 25.95
N ASP A 295 -10.32 -6.77 26.44
CA ASP A 295 -10.18 -7.49 27.71
C ASP A 295 -9.06 -8.54 27.59
N ASN A 296 -9.07 -9.37 26.54
CA ASN A 296 -7.99 -10.34 26.33
C ASN A 296 -6.65 -9.66 26.03
N TYR A 297 -6.66 -8.49 25.39
CA TYR A 297 -5.46 -7.69 25.17
C TYR A 297 -4.82 -7.28 26.50
N LEU A 298 -5.63 -6.70 27.40
CA LEU A 298 -5.18 -6.26 28.72
C LEU A 298 -4.66 -7.41 29.60
N TYR A 299 -5.18 -8.61 29.41
CA TYR A 299 -4.79 -9.79 30.18
C TYR A 299 -3.74 -10.66 29.51
N ASP A 300 -3.23 -10.29 28.33
CA ASP A 300 -2.28 -11.09 27.55
C ASP A 300 -2.81 -12.51 27.24
N THR A 301 -4.10 -12.58 26.90
CA THR A 301 -4.84 -13.82 26.61
C THR A 301 -5.54 -13.80 25.26
N ILE A 302 -5.06 -12.99 24.31
CA ILE A 302 -5.64 -12.90 22.96
C ILE A 302 -5.63 -14.30 22.30
N PRO A 303 -6.78 -14.84 21.91
CA PRO A 303 -6.83 -16.11 21.17
C PRO A 303 -6.32 -15.92 19.75
N ASP A 304 -5.74 -16.97 19.17
CA ASP A 304 -5.19 -16.95 17.80
C ASP A 304 -6.22 -16.45 16.77
N GLU A 305 -7.51 -16.79 16.95
CA GLU A 305 -8.60 -16.37 16.08
C GLU A 305 -8.78 -14.84 16.02
N SER A 306 -8.49 -14.11 17.10
CA SER A 306 -8.63 -12.64 17.16
C SER A 306 -7.63 -11.91 16.25
N TYR A 307 -6.60 -12.59 15.74
CA TYR A 307 -5.67 -12.08 14.73
C TYR A 307 -6.15 -12.33 13.28
N THR A 308 -7.33 -12.91 13.08
CA THR A 308 -7.79 -13.35 11.76
C THR A 308 -9.07 -12.64 11.32
N PRO A 309 -9.33 -12.53 10.00
CA PRO A 309 -10.61 -12.07 9.47
C PRO A 309 -11.80 -12.86 9.99
N TYR A 310 -11.63 -14.17 10.24
CA TYR A 310 -12.65 -15.01 10.87
C TYR A 310 -13.02 -14.50 12.27
N GLY A 311 -12.04 -14.20 13.12
CA GLY A 311 -12.29 -13.64 14.44
C GLY A 311 -13.15 -12.38 14.38
N LEU A 312 -12.74 -11.41 13.56
CA LEU A 312 -13.48 -10.15 13.47
C LEU A 312 -14.86 -10.32 12.84
N LEU A 313 -14.94 -10.90 11.63
CA LEU A 313 -16.19 -10.95 10.86
C LEU A 313 -17.22 -11.94 11.40
N ILE A 314 -16.77 -13.04 12.03
CA ILE A 314 -17.64 -14.14 12.47
C ILE A 314 -17.80 -14.14 14.00
N ASN A 315 -16.72 -14.00 14.77
CA ASN A 315 -16.81 -13.95 16.24
C ASN A 315 -17.18 -12.54 16.76
N GLY A 316 -17.00 -11.51 15.93
CA GLY A 316 -17.34 -10.13 16.26
C GLY A 316 -16.23 -9.36 16.98
N THR A 317 -15.07 -9.98 17.19
CA THR A 317 -13.96 -9.42 17.97
C THR A 317 -12.62 -9.69 17.30
N GLY A 318 -11.70 -8.71 17.35
CA GLY A 318 -10.35 -8.91 16.83
C GLY A 318 -9.37 -7.86 17.33
N VAL A 319 -8.10 -8.00 16.94
CA VAL A 319 -7.05 -7.00 17.18
C VAL A 319 -6.67 -6.27 15.90
N CYS A 320 -5.71 -5.35 15.98
CA CYS A 320 -5.32 -4.46 14.88
C CYS A 320 -5.06 -5.17 13.54
N GLN A 321 -4.42 -6.35 13.58
CA GLN A 321 -4.20 -7.18 12.40
C GLN A 321 -5.53 -7.59 11.73
N ALA A 322 -6.51 -8.08 12.49
CA ALA A 322 -7.78 -8.51 11.94
C ALA A 322 -8.55 -7.32 11.32
N TYR A 323 -8.54 -6.15 11.97
CA TYR A 323 -9.15 -4.92 11.43
C TYR A 323 -8.51 -4.53 10.10
N ALA A 324 -7.17 -4.50 10.04
CA ALA A 324 -6.46 -4.12 8.82
C ALA A 324 -6.67 -5.12 7.67
N GLU A 325 -6.68 -6.42 7.98
CA GLU A 325 -6.90 -7.49 7.01
C GLU A 325 -8.34 -7.51 6.47
N VAL A 326 -9.35 -7.32 7.32
CA VAL A 326 -10.75 -7.21 6.91
C VAL A 326 -10.99 -5.98 6.06
N THR A 327 -10.42 -4.83 6.45
CA THR A 327 -10.47 -3.59 5.66
C THR A 327 -9.87 -3.79 4.27
N LYS A 328 -8.70 -4.45 4.20
CA LYS A 328 -8.06 -4.83 2.93
C LYS A 328 -8.97 -5.72 2.07
N LEU A 329 -9.61 -6.74 2.66
CA LEU A 329 -10.46 -7.67 1.94
C LEU A 329 -11.71 -6.98 1.37
N LEU A 330 -12.40 -6.16 2.17
CA LEU A 330 -13.61 -5.44 1.75
C LEU A 330 -13.30 -4.37 0.69
N LEU A 331 -12.25 -3.56 0.87
CA LEU A 331 -11.87 -2.51 -0.09
C LEU A 331 -11.41 -3.11 -1.43
N ASN A 332 -10.54 -4.11 -1.41
CA ASN A 332 -10.11 -4.77 -2.64
C ASN A 332 -11.28 -5.45 -3.35
N ARG A 333 -12.25 -5.99 -2.60
CA ARG A 333 -13.44 -6.63 -3.17
C ARG A 333 -14.31 -5.66 -3.98
N VAL A 334 -14.33 -4.38 -3.60
CA VAL A 334 -15.06 -3.32 -4.32
C VAL A 334 -14.19 -2.54 -5.32
N GLY A 335 -12.96 -3.01 -5.56
CA GLY A 335 -12.04 -2.46 -6.56
C GLY A 335 -11.13 -1.33 -6.08
N ILE A 336 -11.07 -1.08 -4.77
CA ILE A 336 -10.19 -0.06 -4.17
C ILE A 336 -8.89 -0.74 -3.74
N GLU A 337 -7.76 -0.31 -4.32
CA GLU A 337 -6.44 -0.81 -3.97
C GLU A 337 -6.12 -0.48 -2.51
N CYS A 338 -6.03 -1.53 -1.68
CA CYS A 338 -5.71 -1.43 -0.27
C CYS A 338 -4.76 -2.55 0.15
N ASP A 339 -3.77 -2.18 0.97
CA ASP A 339 -2.81 -3.09 1.57
C ASP A 339 -2.68 -2.89 3.08
N VAL A 340 -2.09 -3.88 3.75
CA VAL A 340 -1.81 -3.86 5.20
C VAL A 340 -0.39 -3.39 5.42
N VAL A 341 -0.25 -2.32 6.21
CA VAL A 341 1.04 -1.82 6.71
C VAL A 341 1.25 -2.35 8.12
N THR A 342 2.44 -2.84 8.41
CA THR A 342 2.86 -3.28 9.75
C THR A 342 4.00 -2.43 10.26
N GLY A 343 4.00 -2.20 11.57
CA GLY A 343 5.00 -1.38 12.24
C GLY A 343 4.74 -1.31 13.73
N THR A 344 5.00 -0.15 14.31
CA THR A 344 4.69 0.13 15.71
C THR A 344 3.89 1.42 15.85
N SER A 345 3.10 1.49 16.90
CA SER A 345 2.44 2.70 17.35
C SER A 345 2.52 2.80 18.87
N ARG A 346 2.93 3.95 19.41
CA ARG A 346 3.19 4.15 20.85
C ARG A 346 4.03 3.02 21.50
N ASP A 347 5.07 2.58 20.79
CA ASP A 347 5.99 1.48 21.17
C ASP A 347 5.39 0.05 21.19
N GLU A 348 4.16 -0.13 20.72
CA GLU A 348 3.50 -1.44 20.59
C GLU A 348 3.41 -1.87 19.12
N ASN A 349 3.46 -3.18 18.85
CA ASN A 349 3.28 -3.69 17.49
C ASN A 349 1.88 -3.35 17.00
N HIS A 350 1.78 -2.85 15.77
CA HIS A 350 0.51 -2.39 15.22
C HIS A 350 0.39 -2.66 13.72
N ALA A 351 -0.85 -2.74 13.24
CA ALA A 351 -1.19 -2.94 11.85
C ALA A 351 -2.35 -2.03 11.43
N TRP A 352 -2.22 -1.43 10.25
CA TRP A 352 -3.20 -0.50 9.67
C TRP A 352 -3.18 -0.64 8.14
N ASN A 353 -3.81 0.30 7.42
CA ASN A 353 -3.93 0.24 5.97
C ASN A 353 -3.29 1.43 5.26
N ILE A 354 -2.81 1.16 4.05
CA ILE A 354 -2.56 2.16 3.01
C ILE A 354 -3.47 1.83 1.83
N LEU A 355 -4.12 2.85 1.29
CA LEU A 355 -5.06 2.68 0.18
C LEU A 355 -4.93 3.79 -0.85
N LYS A 356 -5.39 3.51 -2.07
CA LYS A 356 -5.35 4.43 -3.20
C LYS A 356 -6.75 4.88 -3.59
N LEU A 357 -6.94 6.19 -3.69
CA LEU A 357 -8.14 6.80 -4.27
C LEU A 357 -7.71 7.77 -5.36
N ASP A 358 -8.37 7.69 -6.51
CA ASP A 358 -7.90 8.31 -7.75
C ASP A 358 -6.43 7.93 -8.04
N ASP A 359 -5.50 8.87 -7.90
CA ASP A 359 -4.06 8.70 -8.13
C ASP A 359 -3.21 9.04 -6.87
N GLU A 360 -3.84 9.17 -5.71
CA GLU A 360 -3.18 9.51 -4.45
C GLU A 360 -3.32 8.39 -3.41
N TYR A 361 -2.30 8.27 -2.56
CA TYR A 361 -2.30 7.31 -1.45
C TYR A 361 -2.65 7.99 -0.13
N TYR A 362 -3.33 7.23 0.72
CA TYR A 362 -3.86 7.64 2.01
C TYR A 362 -3.56 6.58 3.07
N MET A 363 -3.33 7.02 4.31
CA MET A 363 -3.22 6.15 5.47
C MET A 363 -4.58 6.06 6.18
N LEU A 364 -4.97 4.84 6.54
CA LEU A 364 -6.21 4.54 7.23
C LEU A 364 -5.93 3.59 8.40
N ASP A 365 -6.41 3.93 9.59
CA ASP A 365 -6.39 3.03 10.75
C ASP A 365 -7.79 2.89 11.34
N VAL A 366 -8.47 1.82 10.91
CA VAL A 366 -9.83 1.50 11.38
C VAL A 366 -9.83 1.10 12.85
N THR A 367 -8.73 0.52 13.35
CA THR A 367 -8.60 0.12 14.75
C THR A 367 -8.60 1.34 15.67
N TRP A 368 -7.84 2.38 15.30
CA TRP A 368 -7.78 3.62 16.08
C TRP A 368 -8.99 4.53 15.85
N ASN A 369 -9.82 4.22 14.85
CA ASN A 369 -11.13 4.84 14.66
C ASN A 369 -12.27 4.09 15.38
N ASP A 370 -12.02 2.88 15.88
CA ASP A 370 -12.97 2.14 16.72
C ASP A 370 -12.92 2.68 18.16
N PRO A 371 -13.97 3.37 18.62
CA PRO A 371 -13.99 3.93 19.96
C PRO A 371 -14.50 2.92 21.00
N THR A 372 -14.80 1.67 20.62
CA THR A 372 -15.25 0.65 21.55
C THR A 372 -14.09 0.07 22.36
N PRO A 373 -14.33 -0.29 23.65
CA PRO A 373 -15.60 -0.24 24.38
C PRO A 373 -15.94 1.14 24.97
N ASP A 374 -15.08 2.15 24.81
CA ASP A 374 -15.21 3.44 25.51
C ASP A 374 -16.45 4.25 25.10
N GLU A 375 -16.86 4.21 23.82
CA GLU A 375 -18.02 4.96 23.31
C GLU A 375 -18.85 4.17 22.28
N GLU A 376 -19.65 3.21 22.77
CA GLU A 376 -20.52 2.39 21.93
C GLU A 376 -21.50 3.22 21.08
N GLY A 377 -21.50 2.98 19.76
CA GLY A 377 -22.38 3.66 18.80
C GLY A 377 -21.83 4.97 18.21
N TYR A 378 -20.59 5.35 18.56
CA TYR A 378 -19.85 6.41 17.89
C TYR A 378 -18.92 5.82 16.82
N VAL A 379 -18.72 6.55 15.72
CA VAL A 379 -17.72 6.24 14.69
C VAL A 379 -16.73 7.40 14.66
N SER A 380 -15.45 7.11 14.94
CA SER A 380 -14.39 8.11 14.87
C SER A 380 -13.81 8.17 13.45
N TYR A 381 -13.22 9.32 13.10
CA TYR A 381 -12.59 9.54 11.79
C TYR A 381 -11.18 10.14 11.91
N ASP A 382 -10.62 10.06 13.11
CA ASP A 382 -9.34 10.69 13.48
C ASP A 382 -8.19 10.19 12.59
N TYR A 383 -8.22 8.91 12.23
CA TYR A 383 -7.25 8.23 11.37
C TYR A 383 -7.83 7.85 10.00
N PHE A 384 -8.86 8.57 9.53
CA PHE A 384 -9.47 8.35 8.21
C PHE A 384 -8.76 9.18 7.13
N ASN A 385 -8.09 8.50 6.20
CA ASN A 385 -7.40 9.11 5.05
C ASN A 385 -6.45 10.26 5.42
N MET A 386 -5.50 9.97 6.29
CA MET A 386 -4.45 10.91 6.66
C MET A 386 -3.24 10.81 5.71
N THR A 387 -2.39 11.83 5.74
CA THR A 387 -1.07 11.74 5.10
C THR A 387 -0.10 10.92 5.96
N GLN A 388 0.92 10.37 5.32
CA GLN A 388 2.07 9.75 5.97
C GLN A 388 2.74 10.70 6.98
N GLU A 389 2.83 12.00 6.70
CA GLU A 389 3.40 12.97 7.65
C GLU A 389 2.57 13.06 8.94
N GLN A 390 1.25 12.97 8.83
CA GLN A 390 0.38 12.99 10.00
C GLN A 390 0.46 11.68 10.78
N PHE A 391 0.48 10.53 10.11
CA PHE A 391 0.63 9.21 10.73
C PHE A 391 1.97 9.05 11.46
N LEU A 392 3.07 9.57 10.92
CA LEU A 392 4.42 9.47 11.52
C LEU A 392 4.56 10.18 12.88
N ARG A 393 3.51 10.81 13.40
CA ARG A 393 3.52 11.45 14.73
C ARG A 393 3.46 10.42 15.86
N ASP A 394 2.77 9.33 15.63
CA ASP A 394 2.54 8.26 16.61
C ASP A 394 2.77 6.85 16.04
N HIS A 395 2.79 6.70 14.72
CA HIS A 395 3.13 5.46 14.01
C HIS A 395 4.56 5.46 13.45
N SER A 396 5.17 4.28 13.36
CA SER A 396 6.49 4.06 12.78
C SER A 396 6.53 2.76 11.98
N TRP A 397 7.04 2.82 10.75
CA TRP A 397 7.20 1.65 9.87
C TRP A 397 8.33 1.87 8.86
N ASP A 398 8.69 0.82 8.13
CA ASP A 398 9.59 0.95 6.98
C ASP A 398 8.86 1.61 5.80
N THR A 399 8.91 2.93 5.75
CA THR A 399 8.32 3.75 4.69
C THR A 399 8.85 3.42 3.29
N SER A 400 10.01 2.77 3.17
CA SER A 400 10.59 2.44 1.86
C SER A 400 9.89 1.28 1.16
N LYS A 401 8.99 0.55 1.85
CA LYS A 401 8.20 -0.54 1.27
C LYS A 401 6.90 -0.07 0.60
N TRP A 402 6.52 1.19 0.77
CA TRP A 402 5.19 1.68 0.41
C TRP A 402 5.26 2.96 -0.44
N PRO A 403 4.25 3.21 -1.28
CA PRO A 403 4.09 4.51 -1.92
C PRO A 403 3.86 5.61 -0.87
N VAL A 404 4.24 6.84 -1.21
CA VAL A 404 4.10 7.97 -0.27
C VAL A 404 2.64 8.42 -0.21
N ALA A 405 2.00 8.20 0.95
CA ALA A 405 0.65 8.71 1.22
C ALA A 405 0.69 10.23 1.47
N SER A 406 0.37 11.00 0.44
CA SER A 406 0.36 12.48 0.50
C SER A 406 -0.99 13.08 0.13
N GLY A 407 -1.99 12.22 -0.16
CA GLY A 407 -3.33 12.65 -0.48
C GLY A 407 -3.99 13.39 0.69
N THR A 408 -4.72 14.45 0.38
CA THR A 408 -5.45 15.25 1.37
C THR A 408 -6.92 15.46 1.02
N LYS A 409 -7.28 15.28 -0.25
CA LYS A 409 -8.63 15.50 -0.79
C LYS A 409 -9.68 14.67 -0.06
N TYR A 410 -9.37 13.39 0.20
CA TYR A 410 -10.30 12.43 0.79
C TYR A 410 -10.12 12.23 2.29
N ASN A 411 -9.34 13.07 2.97
CA ASN A 411 -9.38 13.12 4.43
C ASN A 411 -10.80 13.49 4.87
N TYR A 412 -11.36 12.78 5.87
CA TYR A 412 -12.76 12.95 6.26
C TYR A 412 -13.11 14.41 6.59
N PHE A 413 -12.25 15.11 7.33
CA PHE A 413 -12.51 16.49 7.73
C PHE A 413 -12.33 17.48 6.58
N VAL A 414 -11.39 17.22 5.67
CA VAL A 414 -11.19 18.05 4.46
C VAL A 414 -12.38 17.88 3.53
N TYR A 415 -12.77 16.64 3.23
CA TYR A 415 -13.83 16.32 2.29
C TYR A 415 -15.19 16.88 2.72
N ASN A 416 -15.46 16.87 4.03
CA ASN A 416 -16.74 17.33 4.61
C ASN A 416 -16.76 18.80 5.05
N ASP A 417 -15.75 19.61 4.68
CA ASP A 417 -15.61 21.02 5.10
C ASP A 417 -15.64 21.22 6.63
N LEU A 418 -14.99 20.31 7.37
CA LEU A 418 -14.93 20.30 8.84
C LEU A 418 -13.57 20.76 9.40
N VAL A 419 -12.70 21.32 8.56
CA VAL A 419 -11.41 21.89 8.98
C VAL A 419 -11.58 23.33 9.46
N VAL A 420 -10.92 23.65 10.57
CA VAL A 420 -10.95 24.95 11.22
C VAL A 420 -9.51 25.46 11.43
N HIS A 421 -9.23 26.68 10.99
CA HIS A 421 -7.90 27.31 11.12
C HIS A 421 -7.85 28.46 12.14
N ASN A 422 -9.00 28.94 12.59
CA ASN A 422 -9.08 30.04 13.54
C ASN A 422 -10.40 30.01 14.34
N TYR A 423 -10.44 30.81 15.40
CA TYR A 423 -11.59 30.86 16.30
C TYR A 423 -12.90 31.33 15.64
N MET A 424 -12.82 32.15 14.58
CA MET A 424 -14.02 32.61 13.88
C MET A 424 -14.65 31.48 13.06
N GLU A 425 -13.83 30.70 12.34
CA GLU A 425 -14.27 29.49 11.64
C GLU A 425 -14.86 28.46 12.62
N PHE A 426 -14.21 28.26 13.77
CA PHE A 426 -14.72 27.42 14.85
C PHE A 426 -16.14 27.81 15.26
N GLN A 427 -16.35 29.09 15.59
CA GLN A 427 -17.66 29.59 15.99
C GLN A 427 -18.70 29.43 14.88
N ASN A 428 -18.32 29.65 13.63
CA ASN A 428 -19.22 29.55 12.49
C ASN A 428 -19.66 28.09 12.25
N LEU A 429 -18.72 27.14 12.28
CA LEU A 429 -19.01 25.73 12.11
C LEU A 429 -19.94 25.22 13.21
N VAL A 430 -19.64 25.54 14.48
CA VAL A 430 -20.49 25.16 15.61
C VAL A 430 -21.90 25.74 15.47
N LYS A 431 -22.03 27.05 15.18
CA LYS A 431 -23.36 27.68 15.00
C LYS A 431 -24.15 27.07 13.85
N LYS A 432 -23.48 26.77 12.73
CA LYS A 432 -24.10 26.09 11.58
C LYS A 432 -24.62 24.71 12.00
N SER A 433 -23.79 23.89 12.61
CA SER A 433 -24.18 22.54 13.08
C SER A 433 -25.33 22.58 14.08
N LEU A 434 -25.33 23.52 15.02
CA LEU A 434 -26.44 23.75 15.95
C LEU A 434 -27.74 24.13 15.23
N SER A 435 -27.66 25.01 14.22
CA SER A 435 -28.82 25.42 13.43
C SER A 435 -29.42 24.29 12.58
N GLU A 436 -28.59 23.30 12.22
CA GLU A 436 -28.99 22.06 11.56
C GLU A 436 -29.52 20.99 12.54
N GLY A 437 -29.50 21.28 13.85
CA GLY A 437 -29.98 20.38 14.90
C GLY A 437 -28.99 19.28 15.28
N LYS A 438 -27.72 19.38 14.89
CA LYS A 438 -26.69 18.41 15.26
C LYS A 438 -26.38 18.49 16.75
N LYS A 439 -26.39 17.33 17.41
CA LYS A 439 -26.01 17.17 18.82
C LYS A 439 -24.58 16.69 19.02
N ASP A 440 -24.02 16.06 18.00
CA ASP A 440 -22.63 15.62 17.93
C ASP A 440 -21.92 16.41 16.83
N ILE A 441 -20.94 17.22 17.23
CA ILE A 441 -20.23 18.14 16.34
C ILE A 441 -18.75 17.81 16.41
N VAL A 442 -18.23 17.22 15.34
CA VAL A 442 -16.81 16.88 15.20
C VAL A 442 -16.17 17.81 14.16
N MET A 443 -14.94 18.25 14.43
CA MET A 443 -14.14 19.06 13.51
C MET A 443 -12.65 18.85 13.72
N TYR A 444 -11.84 19.20 12.73
CA TYR A 444 -10.38 19.21 12.86
C TYR A 444 -9.88 20.64 13.02
N ILE A 445 -9.14 20.92 14.10
CA ILE A 445 -8.62 22.26 14.38
C ILE A 445 -7.11 22.29 14.15
N TYR A 446 -6.65 23.16 13.27
CA TYR A 446 -5.23 23.53 13.15
C TYR A 446 -4.86 24.63 14.14
N GLY A 447 -3.76 24.44 14.87
CA GLY A 447 -3.27 25.41 15.84
C GLY A 447 -4.22 25.64 17.02
N TYR A 448 -4.87 24.59 17.52
CA TYR A 448 -5.69 24.63 18.72
C TYR A 448 -4.91 25.21 19.91
N ASP A 449 -5.56 26.13 20.61
CA ASP A 449 -5.10 26.76 21.84
C ASP A 449 -6.29 26.88 22.80
N LYS A 450 -6.20 26.20 23.94
CA LYS A 450 -7.26 26.17 24.95
C LYS A 450 -7.64 27.55 25.49
N GLY A 451 -6.73 28.52 25.47
CA GLY A 451 -6.98 29.91 25.86
C GLY A 451 -7.76 30.71 24.83
N ILE A 452 -7.79 30.26 23.58
CA ILE A 452 -8.48 30.93 22.46
C ILE A 452 -9.82 30.25 22.19
N TYR A 453 -9.83 28.91 22.07
CA TYR A 453 -10.98 28.12 21.65
C TYR A 453 -11.93 27.80 22.83
N ASN A 454 -12.63 28.82 23.33
CA ASN A 454 -13.65 28.66 24.38
C ASN A 454 -15.06 28.39 23.79
N LEU A 455 -15.91 27.74 24.60
CA LEU A 455 -17.28 27.36 24.25
C LEU A 455 -18.34 28.35 24.78
N ASP A 456 -17.96 29.51 25.33
CA ASP A 456 -18.90 30.39 26.04
C ASP A 456 -20.06 30.87 25.16
N PHE A 457 -19.83 31.00 23.85
CA PHE A 457 -20.85 31.40 22.89
C PHE A 457 -21.95 30.34 22.69
N ILE A 458 -21.69 29.07 23.00
CA ILE A 458 -22.64 27.97 22.85
C ILE A 458 -23.75 28.04 23.91
N PHE A 459 -23.51 28.69 25.05
CA PHE A 459 -24.51 28.82 26.11
C PHE A 459 -25.77 29.62 25.71
N ASN A 460 -25.75 30.27 24.54
CA ASN A 460 -26.95 30.87 23.94
C ASN A 460 -27.89 29.83 23.31
N TYR A 461 -27.43 28.60 23.10
CA TYR A 461 -28.13 27.53 22.39
C TYR A 461 -28.50 26.37 23.33
N CYS A 462 -27.70 26.09 24.36
CA CYS A 462 -27.96 25.03 25.35
C CYS A 462 -27.33 25.34 26.71
N ALA A 463 -27.82 24.71 27.77
CA ALA A 463 -27.32 24.95 29.12
C ALA A 463 -25.92 24.33 29.31
N LYS A 464 -25.06 24.98 30.12
CA LYS A 464 -23.66 24.56 30.32
C LYS A 464 -23.50 23.12 30.81
N ASN A 465 -24.46 22.60 31.57
CA ASN A 465 -24.46 21.24 32.09
C ASN A 465 -24.88 20.18 31.05
N GLN A 466 -25.20 20.59 29.82
CA GLN A 466 -25.58 19.72 28.70
C GLN A 466 -24.51 19.72 27.61
N ILE A 467 -23.28 20.17 27.90
CA ILE A 467 -22.19 20.27 26.93
C ILE A 467 -20.98 19.51 27.47
N SER A 468 -20.53 18.50 26.74
CA SER A 468 -19.21 17.89 26.91
C SER A 468 -18.38 18.07 25.64
N TYR A 469 -17.06 18.02 25.78
CA TYR A 469 -16.17 18.06 24.63
C TYR A 469 -14.92 17.21 24.88
N THR A 470 -14.35 16.65 23.81
CA THR A 470 -13.12 15.87 23.82
C THR A 470 -12.13 16.43 22.81
N ASN A 471 -10.84 16.37 23.15
CA ASN A 471 -9.72 16.64 22.26
C ASN A 471 -8.43 16.00 22.81
N THR A 472 -7.40 15.90 21.98
CA THR A 472 -6.08 15.40 22.39
C THR A 472 -5.20 16.46 23.08
N ASN A 473 -5.69 17.69 23.23
CA ASN A 473 -4.93 18.90 23.62
C ASN A 473 -3.68 19.20 22.78
N GLU A 474 -3.56 18.56 21.62
CA GLU A 474 -2.50 18.83 20.67
C GLU A 474 -2.79 20.11 19.87
N LYS A 475 -1.74 20.68 19.29
CA LYS A 475 -1.89 21.85 18.41
C LYS A 475 -2.76 21.54 17.20
N ASN A 476 -2.70 20.33 16.66
CA ASN A 476 -3.61 19.93 15.59
C ASN A 476 -4.39 18.74 16.11
N THR A 477 -5.70 18.88 16.24
CA THR A 477 -6.49 17.93 17.01
C THR A 477 -7.90 17.84 16.46
N VAL A 478 -8.48 16.65 16.56
CA VAL A 478 -9.92 16.48 16.42
C VAL A 478 -10.58 17.02 17.68
N PHE A 479 -11.58 17.86 17.48
CA PHE A 479 -12.36 18.47 18.55
C PHE A 479 -13.81 18.06 18.38
N ARG A 480 -14.35 17.38 19.38
CA ARG A 480 -15.74 16.92 19.39
C ARG A 480 -16.52 17.63 20.48
N ILE A 481 -17.73 18.07 20.17
CA ILE A 481 -18.67 18.68 21.10
C ILE A 481 -19.93 17.82 21.11
N LEU A 482 -20.33 17.37 22.30
CA LEU A 482 -21.53 16.59 22.53
C LEU A 482 -22.53 17.39 23.34
N LEU A 483 -23.79 17.34 22.89
CA LEU A 483 -24.91 18.08 23.47
C LEU A 483 -25.99 17.09 23.94
N GLU A 484 -26.35 17.15 25.22
CA GLU A 484 -27.39 16.30 25.84
C GLU A 484 -28.83 16.77 25.54
#